data_AF-C0BF83-F1
#
_entry.id   AF-C0BF83-F1
#
_cell.length_a   1.000
_cell.length_b   1.000
_cell.length_c   1.000
_cell.angle_alpha   90.00
_cell.angle_beta   90.00
_cell.angle_gamma   90.00
#
_symmetry.space_group_name_H-M   'P 1'
#
loop_
_entity.id
_entity.type
_entity.pdbx_description
1 polymer ?
#
loop_
_entity_poly.entity_id
_entity_poly.type
_entity_poly.pdbx_seq_one_letter_code
_entity_poly.pdbx_strand_id
1 'polypeptide(L)'
;MRKLHKKPLIMAAATLALTGTLAVGSAMAYFTTYSTAGGGVKMNMGFTETVPKEDVDENGKHITIENTGDYDCFVRVKAFAPVELTYNAPNGGWTAGDKGYWYYDKVLPAGKKTETELNIKYTFPSVNDKPEEFNIVVIQECTPVLYDENGNPVYDFKDDSTQTTE
;
A
#
# COMPACT_ATOMS: atom_id res chain seq x y z
N MET A 1 -32.06 -9.89 90.03
CA MET A 1 -32.69 -9.23 88.85
C MET A 1 -31.65 -9.12 87.73
N ARG A 2 -32.10 -9.29 86.48
CA ARG A 2 -31.37 -9.61 85.23
C ARG A 2 -29.89 -9.14 85.13
N LYS A 3 -28.99 -10.08 84.85
CA LYS A 3 -27.61 -9.79 84.39
C LYS A 3 -27.65 -9.25 82.96
N LEU A 4 -27.42 -7.95 82.77
CA LEU A 4 -27.13 -7.42 81.43
C LEU A 4 -25.79 -8.01 80.95
N HIS A 5 -25.82 -8.73 79.84
CA HIS A 5 -24.61 -9.22 79.19
C HIS A 5 -23.80 -8.03 78.68
N LYS A 6 -22.60 -7.80 79.25
CA LYS A 6 -21.68 -6.71 78.85
C LYS A 6 -21.03 -6.92 77.46
N LYS A 7 -21.11 -8.14 76.91
CA LYS A 7 -20.48 -8.55 75.65
C LYS A 7 -21.10 -7.91 74.37
N PRO A 8 -22.43 -7.86 74.18
CA PRO A 8 -23.04 -7.24 73.00
C PRO A 8 -22.89 -5.70 72.98
N LEU A 9 -22.79 -5.05 74.14
CA LEU A 9 -22.69 -3.59 74.22
C LEU A 9 -21.30 -3.06 73.81
N ILE A 10 -20.25 -3.84 74.06
CA ILE A 10 -18.89 -3.51 73.63
C ILE A 10 -18.73 -3.71 72.11
N MET A 11 -19.37 -4.74 71.54
CA MET A 11 -19.40 -4.98 70.09
C MET A 11 -20.11 -3.86 69.32
N ALA A 12 -21.19 -3.30 69.88
CA ALA A 12 -21.92 -2.17 69.28
C ALA A 12 -21.11 -0.86 69.31
N ALA A 13 -20.30 -0.62 70.35
CA ALA A 13 -19.42 0.54 70.41
C ALA A 13 -18.23 0.43 69.43
N ALA A 14 -17.68 -0.77 69.26
CA ALA A 14 -16.58 -1.01 68.31
C ALA A 14 -17.02 -0.83 66.84
N THR A 15 -18.28 -1.14 66.51
CA THR A 15 -18.82 -0.96 65.16
C THR A 15 -19.09 0.50 64.82
N LEU A 16 -19.57 1.31 65.77
CA LEU A 16 -19.73 2.76 65.59
C LEU A 16 -18.39 3.51 65.47
N ALA A 17 -17.35 3.06 66.16
CA ALA A 17 -16.00 3.60 66.02
C ALA A 17 -15.39 3.27 64.63
N LEU A 18 -15.71 2.11 64.06
CA LEU A 18 -15.21 1.70 62.74
C LEU A 18 -15.87 2.48 61.57
N THR A 19 -17.09 2.98 61.75
CA THR A 19 -17.79 3.76 60.71
C THR A 19 -17.40 5.25 60.68
N GLY A 20 -16.67 5.74 61.69
CA GLY A 20 -16.32 7.15 61.86
C GLY A 20 -15.01 7.61 61.21
N THR A 21 -14.22 6.71 60.63
CA THR A 21 -12.91 7.06 60.03
C THR A 21 -12.87 6.96 58.51
N LEU A 22 -14.01 6.81 57.84
CA LEU A 22 -14.10 7.00 56.38
C LEU A 22 -14.06 8.49 56.04
N ALA A 23 -13.01 9.19 56.48
CA ALA A 23 -12.48 10.32 55.73
C ALA A 23 -11.89 9.72 54.45
N VAL A 24 -12.75 9.49 53.45
CA VAL A 24 -12.28 9.38 52.07
C VAL A 24 -11.80 10.78 51.70
N GLY A 25 -10.58 11.11 52.14
CA GLY A 25 -9.81 12.15 51.52
C GLY A 25 -9.76 11.77 50.05
N SER A 26 -10.35 12.59 49.20
CA SER A 26 -10.46 12.39 47.77
C SER A 26 -9.12 11.86 47.28
N ALA A 27 -9.07 10.58 46.91
CA ALA A 27 -7.88 10.02 46.32
C ALA A 27 -7.75 10.70 44.96
N MET A 28 -7.01 11.80 44.94
CA MET A 28 -6.47 12.39 43.72
C MET A 28 -5.51 11.34 43.19
N ALA A 29 -6.04 10.42 42.39
CA ALA A 29 -5.22 9.61 41.53
C ALA A 29 -4.54 10.60 40.59
N TYR A 30 -3.36 11.07 40.99
CA TYR A 30 -2.43 11.65 40.05
C TYR A 30 -2.09 10.52 39.10
N PHE A 31 -2.85 10.39 38.02
CA PHE A 31 -2.42 9.70 36.83
C PHE A 31 -1.21 10.48 36.32
N THR A 32 -0.05 10.31 36.97
CA THR A 32 1.23 10.77 36.43
C THR A 32 1.68 9.73 35.41
N THR A 33 0.94 9.64 34.32
CA THR A 33 1.55 9.20 33.07
C THR A 33 0.97 10.04 31.95
N TYR A 34 1.28 11.35 32.03
CA TYR A 34 1.50 12.08 30.80
C TYR A 34 2.83 11.58 30.24
N SER A 35 2.82 10.43 29.58
CA SER A 35 3.78 10.21 28.51
C SER A 35 3.38 11.15 27.39
N THR A 36 3.84 12.40 27.45
CA THR A 36 3.98 13.20 26.23
C THR A 36 5.05 12.48 25.43
N ALA A 37 4.64 11.61 24.51
CA ALA A 37 5.49 11.10 23.46
C ALA A 37 5.88 12.30 22.58
N GLY A 38 6.95 12.99 22.98
CA GLY A 38 7.54 14.06 22.21
C GLY A 38 8.20 13.46 20.98
N GLY A 39 7.56 13.64 19.83
CA GLY A 39 8.15 13.38 18.52
C GLY A 39 7.74 12.04 17.91
N GLY A 40 6.91 12.11 16.87
CA GLY A 40 6.91 11.08 15.85
C GLY A 40 8.13 11.31 14.96
N VAL A 41 9.02 10.32 14.85
CA VAL A 41 10.02 10.32 13.79
C VAL A 41 9.35 9.77 12.54
N LYS A 42 9.35 10.53 11.44
CA LYS A 42 8.93 10.01 10.14
C LYS A 42 10.02 9.03 9.67
N MET A 43 9.80 7.74 9.89
CA MET A 43 10.62 6.70 9.25
C MET A 43 10.25 6.69 7.77
N ASN A 44 11.15 7.20 6.93
CA ASN A 44 11.07 6.98 5.49
C ASN A 44 11.61 5.59 5.22
N MET A 45 10.71 4.64 5.01
CA MET A 45 11.05 3.26 4.70
C MET A 45 11.34 3.08 3.21
N GLY A 46 11.55 4.16 2.44
CA GLY A 46 11.71 4.14 0.98
C GLY A 46 10.43 3.80 0.24
N PHE A 47 10.36 4.13 -1.05
CA PHE A 47 9.21 3.80 -1.91
C PHE A 47 9.67 3.17 -3.21
N THR A 48 8.88 2.23 -3.73
CA THR A 48 8.98 1.83 -5.14
C THR A 48 8.24 2.87 -5.98
N GLU A 49 8.95 3.52 -6.89
CA GLU A 49 8.38 4.49 -7.79
C GLU A 49 8.91 4.25 -9.20
N THR A 50 8.03 4.23 -10.18
CA THR A 50 8.40 3.99 -11.57
C THR A 50 7.77 5.02 -12.49
N VAL A 51 8.58 5.54 -13.39
CA VAL A 51 8.19 6.55 -14.38
C VAL A 51 8.25 5.94 -15.77
N PRO A 52 7.15 5.97 -16.54
CA PRO A 52 7.19 5.56 -17.93
C PRO A 52 7.89 6.63 -18.77
N LYS A 53 8.78 6.19 -19.65
CA LYS A 53 9.39 6.98 -20.71
C LYS A 53 8.77 6.52 -22.02
N GLU A 54 8.10 7.45 -22.69
CA GLU A 54 7.32 7.20 -23.89
C GLU A 54 7.90 8.01 -25.04
N ASP A 55 8.30 7.33 -26.10
CA ASP A 55 8.74 7.93 -27.36
C ASP A 55 7.79 7.49 -28.47
N VAL A 56 7.53 8.36 -29.44
CA VAL A 56 6.61 8.05 -30.56
C VAL A 56 7.32 8.26 -31.87
N ASP A 57 7.31 7.24 -32.73
CA ASP A 57 7.89 7.27 -34.07
C ASP A 57 6.94 6.66 -35.12
N GLU A 58 7.46 6.40 -36.33
CA GLU A 58 6.72 5.80 -37.44
C GLU A 58 6.24 4.36 -37.18
N ASN A 59 6.85 3.66 -36.22
CA ASN A 59 6.56 2.27 -35.86
C ASN A 59 5.61 2.15 -34.65
N GLY A 60 5.26 3.26 -34.00
CA GLY A 60 4.28 3.32 -32.92
C GLY A 60 4.77 4.07 -31.70
N LYS A 61 4.21 3.75 -30.53
CA LYS A 61 4.66 4.26 -29.24
C LYS A 61 5.60 3.25 -28.58
N HIS A 62 6.79 3.69 -28.21
CA HIS A 62 7.83 2.92 -27.56
C HIS A 62 7.82 3.24 -26.06
N ILE A 63 7.66 2.20 -25.24
CA ILE A 63 7.58 2.36 -23.78
C ILE A 63 8.80 1.71 -23.16
N THR A 64 9.39 2.44 -22.23
CA THR A 64 10.41 1.94 -21.33
C THR A 64 10.13 2.45 -19.94
N ILE A 65 10.40 1.65 -18.91
CA ILE A 65 10.07 2.02 -17.53
C ILE A 65 11.36 2.29 -16.76
N GLU A 66 11.43 3.43 -16.09
CA GLU A 66 12.53 3.81 -15.21
C GLU A 66 12.08 3.67 -13.75
N ASN A 67 12.81 2.90 -12.95
CA ASN A 67 12.61 2.80 -11.52
C ASN A 67 13.39 3.93 -10.84
N THR A 68 12.66 4.96 -10.41
CA THR A 68 13.19 6.12 -9.68
C THR A 68 13.06 5.97 -8.17
N GLY A 69 12.49 4.86 -7.70
CA GLY A 69 12.36 4.53 -6.29
C GLY A 69 13.63 3.99 -5.65
N ASP A 70 13.52 3.66 -4.37
CA ASP A 70 14.62 3.20 -3.53
C ASP A 70 14.84 1.67 -3.58
N TYR A 71 13.87 0.94 -4.12
CA TYR A 71 13.86 -0.54 -4.12
C TYR A 71 13.70 -1.13 -5.51
N ASP A 72 14.27 -2.32 -5.66
CA ASP A 72 14.02 -3.19 -6.80
C ASP A 72 12.53 -3.56 -6.87
N CYS A 73 11.97 -3.55 -8.07
CA CYS A 73 10.54 -3.80 -8.28
C CYS A 73 10.27 -4.65 -9.52
N PHE A 74 9.11 -5.30 -9.54
CA PHE A 74 8.52 -5.82 -10.75
C PHE A 74 7.59 -4.76 -11.33
N VAL A 75 7.50 -4.71 -12.67
CA VAL A 75 6.68 -3.74 -13.38
C VAL A 75 5.75 -4.42 -14.36
N ARG A 76 4.52 -3.93 -14.45
CA ARG A 76 3.56 -4.28 -15.49
C ARG A 76 2.95 -3.02 -16.10
N VAL A 77 2.59 -3.11 -17.37
CA VAL A 77 2.09 -1.97 -18.14
C VAL A 77 0.83 -2.39 -18.87
N LYS A 78 -0.13 -1.47 -18.98
CA LYS A 78 -1.31 -1.60 -19.80
C LYS A 78 -1.63 -0.28 -20.46
N ALA A 79 -1.94 -0.30 -21.76
CA ALA A 79 -2.36 0.90 -22.47
C ALA A 79 -3.83 0.86 -22.87
N PHE A 80 -4.39 2.06 -22.96
CA PHE A 80 -5.79 2.31 -23.29
C PHE A 80 -5.86 3.32 -24.43
N ALA A 81 -6.69 3.02 -25.42
CA ALA A 81 -6.97 3.88 -26.55
C ALA A 81 -8.39 3.62 -27.06
N PRO A 82 -9.01 4.56 -27.80
CA PRO A 82 -10.29 4.34 -28.48
C PRO A 82 -10.20 3.40 -29.69
N VAL A 83 -9.02 2.86 -29.98
CA VAL A 83 -8.74 1.95 -31.11
C VAL A 83 -8.08 0.68 -30.60
N GLU A 84 -8.10 -0.38 -31.42
CA GLU A 84 -7.41 -1.62 -31.10
C GLU A 84 -5.89 -1.40 -31.06
N LEU A 85 -5.27 -1.87 -29.97
CA LEU A 85 -3.84 -1.77 -29.72
C LEU A 85 -3.20 -3.15 -29.85
N THR A 86 -2.08 -3.21 -30.55
CA THR A 86 -1.23 -4.40 -30.66
C THR A 86 0.09 -4.13 -29.98
N TYR A 87 0.56 -5.08 -29.19
CA TYR A 87 1.82 -4.97 -28.46
C TYR A 87 2.88 -5.83 -29.14
N ASN A 88 4.13 -5.36 -29.10
CA ASN A 88 5.27 -6.08 -29.61
C ASN A 88 6.48 -5.87 -28.68
N ALA A 89 7.19 -6.94 -28.37
CA ALA A 89 8.42 -6.93 -27.60
C ALA A 89 9.57 -7.36 -28.52
N PRO A 90 10.09 -6.48 -29.38
CA PRO A 90 11.00 -6.87 -30.47
C PRO A 90 12.29 -7.51 -29.95
N ASN A 91 12.76 -7.09 -28.78
CA ASN A 91 13.97 -7.58 -28.13
C ASN A 91 13.68 -8.55 -26.97
N GLY A 92 12.43 -9.02 -26.83
CA GLY A 92 11.96 -9.81 -25.70
C GLY A 92 11.98 -9.04 -24.37
N GLY A 93 11.94 -9.77 -23.26
CA GLY A 93 11.92 -9.20 -21.91
C GLY A 93 10.55 -8.70 -21.45
N TRP A 94 9.53 -8.88 -22.27
CA TRP A 94 8.14 -8.57 -21.91
C TRP A 94 7.22 -9.72 -22.30
N THR A 95 6.38 -10.12 -21.35
CA THR A 95 5.41 -11.21 -21.53
C THR A 95 3.99 -10.70 -21.36
N ALA A 96 3.11 -11.08 -22.29
CA ALA A 96 1.68 -10.84 -22.17
C ALA A 96 1.10 -11.65 -21.00
N GLY A 97 0.42 -10.98 -20.07
CA GLY A 97 -0.33 -11.64 -19.01
C GLY A 97 -1.83 -11.38 -19.12
N ASP A 98 -2.53 -11.57 -18.00
CA ASP A 98 -3.99 -11.48 -17.98
C ASP A 98 -4.50 -10.05 -18.11
N LYS A 99 -5.77 -9.91 -18.52
CA LYS A 99 -6.51 -8.63 -18.60
C LYS A 99 -5.81 -7.55 -19.44
N GLY A 100 -4.94 -7.93 -20.37
CA GLY A 100 -4.23 -7.02 -21.27
C GLY A 100 -3.02 -6.32 -20.64
N TYR A 101 -2.54 -6.81 -19.50
CA TYR A 101 -1.27 -6.36 -18.94
C TYR A 101 -0.08 -7.05 -19.62
N TRP A 102 1.02 -6.30 -19.74
CA TRP A 102 2.32 -6.80 -20.17
C TRP A 102 3.32 -6.65 -19.03
N TYR A 103 4.01 -7.73 -18.72
CA TYR A 103 4.91 -7.84 -17.58
C TYR A 103 6.34 -7.77 -18.06
N TYR A 104 7.18 -6.99 -17.39
CA TYR A 104 8.62 -7.06 -17.62
C TYR A 104 9.16 -8.32 -16.95
N ASP A 105 9.90 -9.14 -17.70
CA ASP A 105 10.26 -10.49 -17.28
C ASP A 105 11.29 -10.50 -16.13
N LYS A 106 12.03 -9.41 -15.94
CA LYS A 106 13.09 -9.28 -14.95
C LYS A 106 12.69 -8.36 -13.80
N VAL A 107 13.35 -8.53 -12.67
CA VAL A 107 13.39 -7.50 -11.63
C VAL A 107 14.03 -6.24 -12.20
N LEU A 108 13.38 -5.09 -12.02
CA LEU A 108 13.88 -3.77 -12.39
C LEU A 108 14.57 -3.12 -11.19
N PRO A 109 15.91 -3.00 -11.20
CA PRO A 109 16.63 -2.49 -10.04
C PRO A 109 16.38 -1.00 -9.79
N ALA A 110 16.55 -0.56 -8.54
CA ALA A 110 16.46 0.86 -8.17
C ALA A 110 17.44 1.72 -9.00
N GLY A 111 16.95 2.85 -9.53
CA GLY A 111 17.73 3.77 -10.37
C GLY A 111 18.06 3.23 -11.76
N LYS A 112 17.43 2.14 -12.20
CA LYS A 112 17.62 1.55 -13.53
C LYS A 112 16.37 1.68 -14.39
N LYS A 113 16.59 1.53 -15.69
CA LYS A 113 15.56 1.51 -16.73
C LYS A 113 15.48 0.12 -17.35
N THR A 114 14.30 -0.25 -17.84
CA THR A 114 14.12 -1.51 -18.57
C THR A 114 15.12 -1.60 -19.72
N GLU A 115 15.81 -2.73 -19.82
CA GLU A 115 16.81 -2.96 -20.87
C GLU A 115 16.18 -3.05 -22.26
N THR A 116 14.93 -3.49 -22.31
CA THR A 116 14.14 -3.65 -23.53
C THR A 116 12.90 -2.78 -23.49
N GLU A 117 12.46 -2.36 -24.67
CA GLU A 117 11.24 -1.58 -24.88
C GLU A 117 10.04 -2.48 -25.17
N LEU A 118 8.86 -2.00 -24.77
CA LEU A 118 7.57 -2.53 -25.18
C LEU A 118 6.96 -1.57 -26.20
N ASN A 119 6.65 -2.06 -27.40
CA ASN A 119 6.16 -1.23 -28.49
C ASN A 119 4.66 -1.44 -28.65
N ILE A 120 3.92 -0.33 -28.68
CA ILE A 120 2.49 -0.29 -28.91
C ILE A 120 2.24 0.23 -30.33
N LYS A 121 1.59 -0.62 -31.11
CA LYS A 121 1.08 -0.31 -32.44
C LYS A 121 -0.43 -0.16 -32.36
N TYR A 122 -0.98 0.63 -33.28
CA TYR A 122 -2.42 0.79 -33.43
C TYR A 122 -2.77 0.62 -34.91
N THR A 123 -3.95 0.05 -35.16
CA THR A 123 -4.48 -0.08 -36.52
C THR A 123 -5.82 0.64 -36.59
N PHE A 124 -5.98 1.54 -37.55
CA PHE A 124 -7.28 2.17 -37.78
C PHE A 124 -8.21 1.21 -38.53
N PRO A 125 -9.44 0.99 -38.05
CA PRO A 125 -10.36 0.04 -38.67
C PRO A 125 -10.91 0.51 -40.02
N SER A 126 -10.93 1.83 -40.32
CA SER A 126 -11.36 2.39 -41.61
C SER A 126 -10.87 3.83 -41.80
N VAL A 127 -10.56 4.23 -43.04
CA VAL A 127 -10.05 5.57 -43.39
C VAL A 127 -11.12 6.66 -43.20
N ASN A 128 -12.40 6.30 -43.27
CA ASN A 128 -13.52 7.24 -43.24
C ASN A 128 -13.98 7.65 -41.82
N ASP A 129 -13.60 6.91 -40.78
CA ASP A 129 -13.95 7.17 -39.37
C ASP A 129 -12.69 7.41 -38.50
N LYS A 130 -11.58 7.78 -39.13
CA LYS A 130 -10.33 8.06 -38.42
C LYS A 130 -10.49 9.38 -37.64
N PRO A 131 -10.35 9.38 -36.30
CA PRO A 131 -10.31 10.62 -35.54
C PRO A 131 -9.09 11.45 -35.98
N GLU A 132 -9.25 12.77 -36.06
CA GLU A 132 -8.14 13.68 -36.39
C GLU A 132 -6.99 13.52 -35.38
N GLU A 133 -7.33 13.37 -34.10
CA GLU A 133 -6.40 13.14 -32.99
C GLU A 133 -7.02 12.18 -31.96
N PHE A 134 -6.18 11.34 -31.34
CA PHE A 134 -6.57 10.50 -30.21
C PHE A 134 -5.36 10.26 -29.30
N ASN A 135 -5.63 9.92 -28.04
CA ASN A 135 -4.59 9.63 -27.06
C ASN A 135 -4.46 8.13 -26.81
N ILE A 136 -3.22 7.67 -26.68
CA ILE A 136 -2.88 6.36 -26.11
C ILE A 136 -2.33 6.61 -24.72
N VAL A 137 -3.10 6.23 -23.70
CA VAL A 137 -2.72 6.39 -22.30
C VAL A 137 -2.08 5.11 -21.81
N VAL A 138 -0.88 5.21 -21.24
CA VAL A 138 -0.14 4.08 -20.69
C VAL A 138 -0.23 4.16 -19.17
N ILE A 139 -0.68 3.07 -18.54
CA ILE A 139 -0.71 2.91 -17.09
C ILE A 139 0.36 1.91 -16.71
N GLN A 140 1.32 2.35 -15.89
CA GLN A 140 2.35 1.51 -15.30
C GLN A 140 2.01 1.22 -13.84
N GLU A 141 2.23 -0.02 -13.44
CA GLU A 141 2.12 -0.47 -12.06
C GLU A 141 3.43 -1.13 -11.65
N CYS A 142 3.86 -0.89 -10.41
CA CYS A 142 5.04 -1.52 -9.84
C CYS A 142 4.72 -2.12 -8.48
N THR A 143 5.41 -3.21 -8.14
CA THR A 143 5.38 -3.82 -6.80
C THR A 143 6.81 -4.11 -6.35
N PRO A 144 7.15 -3.91 -5.07
CA PRO A 144 8.43 -4.34 -4.55
C PRO A 144 8.65 -5.84 -4.75
N VAL A 145 9.92 -6.23 -4.85
CA VAL A 145 10.32 -7.65 -4.94
C VAL A 145 10.08 -8.31 -3.58
N LEU A 146 9.31 -9.39 -3.61
CA LEU A 146 9.15 -10.31 -2.49
C LEU A 146 10.02 -11.55 -2.73
N TYR A 147 10.24 -12.35 -1.69
CA TYR A 147 11.02 -13.58 -1.79
C TYR A 147 10.23 -14.76 -1.26
N ASP A 148 10.23 -15.87 -2.00
CA ASP A 148 9.66 -17.14 -1.54
C ASP A 148 10.57 -17.83 -0.49
N GLU A 149 10.12 -18.98 0.03
CA GLU A 149 10.88 -19.76 1.03
C GLU A 149 12.25 -20.24 0.53
N ASN A 150 12.44 -20.29 -0.80
CA ASN A 150 13.70 -20.69 -1.44
C ASN A 150 14.58 -19.50 -1.80
N GLY A 151 14.14 -18.26 -1.54
CA GLY A 151 14.85 -17.03 -1.87
C GLY A 151 14.71 -16.60 -3.34
N ASN A 152 13.74 -17.12 -4.09
CA ASN A 152 13.47 -16.66 -5.45
C ASN A 152 12.64 -15.38 -5.41
N PRO A 153 12.92 -14.41 -6.30
CA PRO A 153 12.14 -13.18 -6.39
C PRO A 153 10.74 -13.49 -6.94
N VAL A 154 9.71 -13.02 -6.23
CA VAL A 154 8.30 -13.14 -6.62
C VAL A 154 7.61 -11.79 -6.51
N TYR A 155 6.53 -11.61 -7.28
CA TYR A 155 5.69 -10.42 -7.25
C TYR A 155 4.30 -10.74 -6.69
N ASP A 156 3.65 -9.74 -6.10
CA ASP A 156 2.24 -9.79 -5.70
C ASP A 156 1.52 -8.55 -6.25
N PHE A 157 1.06 -8.64 -7.51
CA PHE A 157 0.23 -7.60 -8.10
C PHE A 157 -1.21 -7.78 -7.63
N LYS A 158 -1.68 -6.87 -6.78
CA LYS A 158 -3.08 -6.85 -6.36
C LYS A 158 -3.94 -6.22 -7.44
N ASP A 159 -4.84 -7.00 -7.99
CA ASP A 159 -5.90 -6.49 -8.88
C ASP A 159 -7.01 -5.84 -8.03
N ASP A 160 -6.81 -4.60 -7.60
CA ASP A 160 -7.76 -3.85 -6.74
C ASP A 160 -9.04 -3.38 -7.45
N SER A 161 -9.54 -4.17 -8.42
CA SER A 161 -10.79 -3.90 -9.14
C SER A 161 -12.05 -3.96 -8.27
N THR A 162 -11.92 -4.12 -6.95
CA THR A 162 -13.02 -4.24 -5.98
C THR A 162 -13.16 -3.03 -5.05
N GLN A 163 -12.63 -1.85 -5.40
CA GLN A 163 -13.06 -0.62 -4.72
C GLN A 163 -14.52 -0.31 -5.09
N THR A 164 -15.45 -0.97 -4.39
CA THR A 164 -16.81 -0.48 -4.23
C THR A 164 -16.70 0.86 -3.52
N THR A 165 -17.02 1.92 -4.25
CA THR A 165 -17.26 3.25 -3.68
C THR A 165 -18.42 3.12 -2.69
N GLU A 166 -18.14 3.28 -1.40
CA GLU A 166 -19.18 3.55 -0.39
C GLU A 166 -19.62 5.01 -0.46
#